data_AF-A0A7K6Q406-F1
#
_entry.id   AF-A0A7K6Q406-F1
#
_cell.length_a   1.000
_cell.length_b   1.000
_cell.length_c   1.000
_cell.angle_alpha   90.00
_cell.angle_beta   90.00
_cell.angle_gamma   90.00
#
_symmetry.space_group_name_H-M   'P 1'
#
loop_
_entity.id
_entity.type
_entity.pdbx_description
1 polymer ?
#
loop_
_entity_poly.entity_id
_entity_poly.type
_entity_poly.pdbx_seq_one_letter_code
_entity_poly.pdbx_strand_id
1 'polypeptide(L)' 'LKRLKQLPSRRIIVNHLRPDLLPPSIFQSKAKILVLVRNPKDTAVSYYHFCNNLPVLPSFASWDEFFADFMNGK' A
#
# COMPACT_ATOMS: atom_id res chain seq x y z
N LEU A 1 -7.06 -5.52 14.83
CA LEU A 1 -8.32 -6.32 14.82
C LEU A 1 -9.37 -5.85 15.86
N LYS A 2 -9.02 -5.60 17.14
CA LYS A 2 -10.00 -5.16 18.17
C LYS A 2 -10.84 -3.94 17.75
N ARG A 3 -10.21 -2.91 17.17
CA ARG A 3 -10.89 -1.72 16.62
C ARG A 3 -11.88 -2.02 15.49
N LEU A 4 -11.58 -3.01 14.63
CA LEU A 4 -12.45 -3.37 13.50
C LEU A 4 -13.76 -4.05 13.93
N LYS A 5 -13.80 -4.63 15.14
CA LYS A 5 -15.02 -5.22 15.72
C LYS A 5 -16.03 -4.17 16.19
N GLN A 6 -15.57 -2.95 16.45
CA GLN A 6 -16.41 -1.83 16.91
C GLN A 6 -17.05 -1.05 15.75
N LEU A 7 -16.60 -1.27 14.52
CA LEU A 7 -17.15 -0.59 13.34
C LEU A 7 -18.52 -1.17 12.97
N PRO A 8 -19.49 -0.31 12.59
CA PRO A 8 -20.81 -0.75 12.16
C PRO A 8 -20.76 -1.62 10.90
N SER A 9 -21.85 -2.35 10.64
CA SER A 9 -21.97 -3.21 9.46
C SER A 9 -21.91 -2.40 8.15
N ARG A 10 -21.46 -3.06 7.08
CA ARG A 10 -20.86 -2.49 5.86
C ARG A 10 -19.57 -1.71 6.14
N ARG A 11 -18.44 -2.42 6.08
CA ARG A 11 -17.10 -1.87 6.31
C ARG A 11 -16.33 -1.79 4.99
N ILE A 12 -15.70 -0.65 4.74
CA ILE A 12 -14.70 -0.47 3.68
C ILE A 12 -13.35 -0.35 4.38
N ILE A 13 -12.42 -1.23 4.03
CA ILE A 13 -11.09 -1.29 4.63
C ILE A 13 -10.09 -1.21 3.48
N VAL A 14 -9.20 -0.22 3.55
CA VAL A 14 -8.10 -0.03 2.57
C VAL A 14 -6.79 -0.38 3.26
N ASN A 15 -5.92 -1.10 2.56
CA ASN A 15 -4.59 -1.45 3.02
C ASN A 15 -3.67 -1.73 1.82
N HIS A 16 -2.36 -1.78 2.07
CA HIS A 16 -1.33 -2.12 1.08
C HIS A 16 -0.70 -3.49 1.35
N LEU A 17 -1.35 -4.34 2.15
CA LEU A 17 -0.81 -5.66 2.48
C LEU A 17 -0.93 -6.58 1.25
N ARG A 18 0.13 -7.34 1.02
CA ARG A 18 0.10 -8.45 0.07
C ARG A 18 -0.88 -9.54 0.58
N PRO A 19 -1.47 -10.34 -0.31
CA PRO A 19 -2.43 -11.38 0.07
C PRO A 19 -1.92 -12.36 1.13
N ASP A 20 -0.62 -12.69 1.12
CA ASP A 20 0.03 -13.59 2.08
C ASP A 20 0.13 -13.02 3.50
N LEU A 21 0.03 -11.70 3.65
CA LEU A 21 0.06 -11.01 4.95
C LEU A 21 -1.35 -10.72 5.50
N LEU A 22 -2.40 -11.06 4.76
CA LEU A 22 -3.77 -10.90 5.22
C LEU A 22 -4.16 -12.01 6.21
N PRO A 23 -5.04 -11.73 7.18
CA PRO A 23 -5.58 -12.77 8.05
C PRO A 23 -6.27 -13.86 7.20
N PRO A 24 -5.89 -15.15 7.34
CA PRO A 24 -6.45 -16.23 6.51
C PRO A 24 -7.98 -16.31 6.55
N SER A 25 -8.58 -15.91 7.67
CA SER A 25 -10.03 -15.86 7.86
C SER A 25 -10.76 -14.92 6.89
N ILE A 26 -10.07 -13.94 6.28
CA ILE A 26 -10.70 -13.06 5.29
C ILE A 26 -11.08 -13.83 4.03
N PHE A 27 -10.27 -14.80 3.61
CA PHE A 27 -10.50 -15.63 2.43
C PHE A 27 -11.59 -16.68 2.65
N GLN A 28 -11.89 -17.00 3.91
CA GLN A 28 -12.99 -17.89 4.30
C GLN A 28 -14.32 -17.13 4.51
N SER A 29 -14.26 -15.80 4.53
CA SER A 29 -15.43 -14.94 4.77
C SER A 29 -16.16 -14.57 3.48
N LYS A 30 -17.33 -13.93 3.61
CA LYS A 30 -18.06 -13.33 2.47
C LYS A 30 -17.56 -11.93 2.09
N ALA A 31 -16.39 -11.52 2.57
CA ALA A 31 -15.81 -10.24 2.21
C ALA A 31 -15.43 -10.22 0.71
N LYS A 32 -15.60 -9.06 0.07
CA LYS A 32 -15.14 -8.85 -1.30
C LYS A 32 -13.81 -8.14 -1.27
N ILE A 33 -12.84 -8.63 -2.04
CA ILE A 33 -11.50 -8.04 -2.15
C ILE A 33 -11.39 -7.38 -3.53
N LEU A 34 -11.03 -6.10 -3.54
CA LEU A 34 -10.71 -5.36 -4.75
C LEU A 34 -9.22 -4.98 -4.70
N VAL A 35 -8.44 -5.47 -5.67
CA VAL A 35 -7.03 -5.14 -5.80
C VAL A 35 -6.88 -4.06 -6.86
N LEU A 36 -6.23 -2.95 -6.49
CA LEU A 36 -5.91 -1.88 -7.41
C LEU A 36 -4.46 -2.04 -7.87
N VAL A 37 -4.27 -2.14 -9.18
CA VAL A 37 -2.94 -2.19 -9.82
C VAL A 37 -2.80 -1.01 -10.77
N ARG A 38 -1.59 -0.45 -10.83
CA ARG A 38 -1.21 0.64 -11.73
C ARG A 38 0.09 0.25 -12.41
N ASN A 39 0.33 0.77 -13.62
CA ASN A 39 1.61 0.62 -14.31
C ASN A 39 2.76 0.96 -13.32
N PRO A 40 3.74 0.07 -13.12
CA PRO A 40 4.77 0.26 -12.10
C PRO A 40 5.62 1.50 -12.35
N LYS A 41 5.81 1.91 -13.62
CA LYS A 41 6.54 3.14 -13.96
C LYS A 41 5.80 4.38 -13.47
N ASP A 42 4.48 4.44 -13.67
CA ASP A 42 3.66 5.55 -13.18
C ASP A 42 3.54 5.53 -11.66
N THR A 43 3.51 4.34 -11.05
CA THR A 43 3.53 4.17 -9.60
C THR A 43 4.83 4.67 -9.00
N ALA A 44 5.98 4.37 -9.62
CA ALA A 44 7.29 4.86 -9.19
C ALA A 44 7.33 6.40 -9.19
N VAL A 45 6.89 7.03 -10.29
CA VAL A 45 6.82 8.51 -10.37
C VAL A 45 5.94 9.10 -9.28
N SER A 46 4.76 8.52 -9.07
CA SER A 46 3.84 8.97 -8.02
C SER A 46 4.44 8.82 -6.62
N TYR A 47 5.16 7.72 -6.37
CA TYR A 47 5.73 7.42 -5.05
C TYR A 47 6.94 8.30 -4.73
N TYR A 48 7.79 8.60 -5.72
CA TYR A 48 8.89 9.57 -5.58
C TYR A 48 8.40 10.93 -5.06
N HIS A 49 7.37 11.48 -5.71
CA HIS A 49 6.79 12.75 -5.28
C HIS A 49 6.09 12.65 -3.93
N PHE A 50 5.45 11.52 -3.63
CA PHE A 50 4.80 11.29 -2.33
C PHE A 50 5.84 11.27 -1.19
N CYS A 51 6.94 10.54 -1.35
CA CYS A 51 8.04 10.48 -0.39
C CYS A 51 8.65 11.88 -0.12
N ASN A 52 8.93 12.64 -1.17
CA ASN A 52 9.56 13.95 -1.04
C ASN A 52 8.63 15.04 -0.46
N ASN A 53 7.31 14.85 -0.53
CA ASN A 53 6.33 15.82 -0.02
C ASN A 53 5.81 15.47 1.38
N LEU A 54 6.06 14.25 1.88
CA LEU A 54 5.54 13.80 3.17
C LEU A 54 6.69 13.70 4.19
N PRO A 55 6.79 14.61 5.18
CA PRO A 55 7.96 14.70 6.07
C PRO A 55 8.26 13.45 6.92
N VAL A 56 7.32 12.52 7.05
CA VAL A 56 7.50 11.28 7.81
C VAL A 56 8.14 10.16 6.98
N LEU A 57 8.36 10.37 5.69
CA LEU A 57 9.02 9.42 4.78
C LEU A 57 10.45 9.87 4.49
N PRO A 58 11.33 8.94 4.06
CA PRO A 58 12.61 9.31 3.48
C PRO A 58 12.39 10.24 2.29
N SER A 59 13.16 11.32 2.22
CA SER A 59 13.28 12.09 0.98
C SER A 59 14.47 11.60 0.18
N PHE A 60 14.37 11.71 -1.13
CA PHE A 60 15.38 11.32 -2.10
C PHE A 60 15.94 12.58 -2.74
N ALA A 61 17.27 12.67 -2.87
CA ALA A 61 17.91 13.83 -3.44
C ALA A 61 17.72 13.91 -4.97
N SER A 62 17.52 12.75 -5.61
CA SER A 62 17.32 12.65 -7.05
C SER A 62 16.38 11.51 -7.45
N TRP A 63 15.86 11.57 -8.67
CA TRP A 63 15.06 10.50 -9.25
C TRP A 63 15.85 9.19 -9.41
N ASP A 64 17.12 9.27 -9.83
CA ASP A 64 17.93 8.07 -10.12
C ASP A 64 18.22 7.27 -8.84
N GLU A 65 18.49 7.95 -7.73
CA GLU A 65 18.62 7.34 -6.40
C GLU A 65 17.34 6.61 -5.99
N PHE A 66 16.19 7.32 -6.04
CA PHE A 66 14.89 6.72 -5.74
C PHE A 66 14.58 5.52 -6.64
N PHE A 67 14.79 5.67 -7.94
CA PHE A 67 14.40 4.65 -8.92
C PHE A 67 15.24 3.38 -8.76
N ALA A 68 16.54 3.52 -8.47
CA ALA A 68 17.39 2.39 -8.13
C ALA A 68 16.88 1.65 -6.88
N ASP A 69 16.52 2.36 -5.82
CA ASP A 69 16.00 1.75 -4.59
C ASP A 69 14.63 1.09 -4.79
N PHE A 70 13.71 1.76 -5.50
CA PHE A 70 12.40 1.22 -5.86
C PHE A 70 12.52 -0.09 -6.64
N MET A 71 13.42 -0.15 -7.62
CA MET A 71 13.65 -1.37 -8.42
C MET A 71 14.28 -2.51 -7.61
N ASN A 72 15.03 -2.19 -6.56
CA ASN A 72 15.62 -3.17 -5.63
C ASN A 72 14.70 -3.53 -4.45
N GLY A 73 13.51 -2.92 -4.36
CA GLY A 73 12.55 -3.18 -3.30
C GLY A 73 13.02 -2.73 -1.91
N LYS A 74 13.83 -1.68 -1.84
CA LYS A 74 14.32 -1.08 -0.60
C LYS A 74 13.32 -0.10 0.00
#